data_AF-A0A7X6XWT6-F1
#
_entry.id   AF-A0A7X6XWT6-F1
#
_cell.length_a   1.000
_cell.length_b   1.000
_cell.length_c   1.000
_cell.angle_alpha   90.00
_cell.angle_beta   90.00
_cell.angle_gamma   90.00
#
_symmetry.space_group_name_H-M   'P 1'
#
loop_
_entity.id
_entity.type
_entity.pdbx_description
1 polymer ?
#
loop_
_entity_poly.entity_id
_entity_poly.type
_entity_poly.pdbx_seq_one_letter_code
_entity_poly.pdbx_strand_id
1 'polypeptide(L)'
;FVQETIAKIHEQGALAMTTIGTSQEGASTSVIERIALESKEAGADIQHIGDAGFSGMAVPENITTMSIAIRGKRHTYKQMARSLKRG
;
A
#
# COMPACT_ATOMS: atom_id res chain seq x y z
N PHE A 1 -0.66 -8.48 17.73
CA PHE A 1 -2.00 -7.90 17.49
C PHE A 1 -2.33 -7.88 15.99
N VAL A 2 -1.70 -7.03 15.15
CA VAL A 2 -2.08 -6.92 13.72
C VAL A 2 -2.00 -8.26 12.96
N GLN A 3 -0.89 -8.99 13.08
CA GLN A 3 -0.74 -10.34 12.49
C GLN A 3 -1.81 -11.33 12.95
N GLU A 4 -2.14 -11.33 14.25
CA GLU A 4 -3.16 -12.22 14.81
C GLU A 4 -4.56 -11.88 14.27
N THR A 5 -4.87 -10.59 14.12
CA THR A 5 -6.11 -10.14 13.50
C THR A 5 -6.19 -10.59 12.04
N ILE A 6 -5.10 -10.45 11.28
CA ILE A 6 -5.03 -10.89 9.89
C ILE A 6 -5.22 -12.41 9.80
N ALA A 7 -4.57 -13.18 10.67
CA ALA A 7 -4.75 -14.64 10.72
C ALA A 7 -6.22 -15.03 10.94
N LYS A 8 -6.92 -14.35 11.87
CA LYS A 8 -8.37 -14.57 12.10
C LYS A 8 -9.24 -14.19 10.90
N ILE A 9 -8.87 -13.16 10.14
CA ILE A 9 -9.55 -12.79 8.89
C ILE A 9 -9.37 -13.90 7.85
N HIS A 10 -8.14 -14.41 7.72
CA HIS A 10 -7.82 -15.52 6.81
C HIS A 10 -8.53 -16.82 7.19
N GLU A 11 -8.68 -17.12 8.50
CA GLU A 11 -9.47 -18.27 8.99
C GLU A 11 -10.93 -18.22 8.53
N GLN A 12 -11.47 -17.03 8.25
CA GLN A 12 -12.82 -16.84 7.73
C GLN A 12 -12.88 -16.82 6.19
N GLY A 13 -11.75 -17.06 5.51
CA GLY A 13 -11.65 -17.03 4.05
C GLY A 13 -11.76 -15.61 3.45
N ALA A 14 -11.52 -14.57 4.25
CA ALA A 14 -11.59 -13.18 3.82
C ALA A 14 -10.18 -12.59 3.55
N LEU A 15 -10.12 -11.47 2.84
CA LEU A 15 -8.89 -10.71 2.60
C LEU A 15 -8.70 -9.63 3.66
N ALA A 16 -7.47 -9.45 4.12
CA ALA A 16 -7.11 -8.38 5.02
C ALA A 16 -6.52 -7.18 4.26
N MET A 17 -7.02 -5.97 4.57
CA MET A 17 -6.52 -4.72 3.99
C MET A 17 -5.98 -3.81 5.09
N THR A 18 -4.77 -3.29 4.92
CA THR A 18 -4.26 -2.17 5.71
C THR A 18 -4.41 -0.86 4.96
N THR A 19 -4.56 0.23 5.70
CA THR A 19 -4.83 1.56 5.15
C THR A 19 -3.87 2.59 5.71
N ILE A 20 -3.23 3.37 4.83
CA ILE A 20 -2.53 4.61 5.15
C ILE A 20 -3.47 5.77 4.78
N GLY A 21 -4.00 6.47 5.79
CA GLY A 21 -4.98 7.55 5.61
C GLY A 21 -4.91 8.57 6.74
N THR A 22 -5.92 9.42 6.88
CA THR A 22 -6.02 10.47 7.93
C THR A 22 -4.82 11.43 7.95
N SER A 23 -4.43 11.93 6.77
CA SER A 23 -3.25 12.78 6.53
C SER A 23 -1.89 12.07 6.57
N GLN A 24 -1.83 10.80 6.98
CA GLN A 24 -0.56 10.03 6.95
C GLN A 24 -0.08 9.75 5.53
N GLU A 25 -0.98 9.77 4.54
CA GLU A 25 -0.64 9.67 3.12
C GLU A 25 0.23 10.83 2.62
N GLY A 26 0.30 11.94 3.37
CA GLY A 26 1.18 13.07 3.13
C GLY A 26 2.49 13.04 3.95
N ALA A 27 2.73 11.97 4.71
CA ALA A 27 3.97 11.82 5.50
C ALA A 27 5.21 11.69 4.60
N SER A 28 6.39 11.74 5.21
CA SER A 28 7.65 11.52 4.47
C SER A 28 7.69 10.12 3.85
N THR A 29 8.41 10.00 2.73
CA THR A 29 8.60 8.72 2.04
C THR A 29 9.15 7.62 2.96
N SER A 30 10.05 7.95 3.89
CA SER A 30 10.57 7.01 4.90
C SER A 30 9.49 6.45 5.83
N VAL A 31 8.50 7.26 6.20
CA VAL A 31 7.37 6.80 7.02
C VAL A 31 6.47 5.89 6.19
N ILE A 32 6.18 6.26 4.94
CA ILE A 32 5.38 5.44 4.03
C ILE A 32 6.04 4.09 3.75
N GLU A 33 7.35 4.09 3.46
CA GLU A 33 8.12 2.87 3.24
C GLU A 33 8.03 1.94 4.45
N ARG A 34 8.24 2.48 5.66
CA ARG A 34 8.15 1.71 6.89
C ARG A 34 6.76 1.09 7.10
N ILE A 35 5.70 1.89 6.99
CA ILE A 35 4.32 1.37 7.17
C ILE A 35 3.98 0.31 6.12
N ALA A 36 4.45 0.50 4.88
CA ALA A 36 4.23 -0.45 3.79
C ALA A 36 4.93 -1.80 4.05
N LEU A 37 6.17 -1.76 4.55
CA LEU A 37 6.91 -2.97 4.94
C LEU A 37 6.27 -3.65 6.15
N GLU A 38 5.95 -2.91 7.20
CA GLU A 38 5.27 -3.43 8.40
C GLU A 38 3.93 -4.10 8.04
N SER A 39 3.14 -3.47 7.16
CA SER A 39 1.87 -4.04 6.66
C SER A 39 2.08 -5.34 5.87
N LYS A 40 3.14 -5.41 5.07
CA LYS A 40 3.47 -6.61 4.28
C LYS A 40 3.94 -7.74 5.19
N GLU A 41 4.81 -7.44 6.14
CA GLU A 41 5.28 -8.38 7.17
C GLU A 41 4.14 -8.87 8.07
N ALA A 42 3.11 -8.06 8.26
CA ALA A 42 1.92 -8.44 9.00
C ALA A 42 1.03 -9.46 8.26
N GLY A 43 1.24 -9.66 6.95
CA GLY A 43 0.47 -10.58 6.13
C GLY A 43 -0.74 -9.96 5.43
N ALA A 44 -0.78 -8.62 5.29
CA ALA A 44 -1.88 -7.96 4.59
C ALA A 44 -1.91 -8.34 3.10
N ASP A 45 -3.10 -8.63 2.58
CA ASP A 45 -3.31 -8.97 1.17
C ASP A 45 -3.38 -7.71 0.30
N ILE A 46 -3.96 -6.65 0.86
CA ILE A 46 -4.19 -5.38 0.19
C ILE A 46 -3.60 -4.25 1.04
N GLN A 47 -2.90 -3.33 0.39
CA GLN A 47 -2.48 -2.07 1.00
C GLN A 47 -3.09 -0.90 0.27
N HIS A 48 -3.76 -0.04 1.04
CA HIS A 48 -4.43 1.15 0.56
C HIS A 48 -3.69 2.40 1.03
N ILE A 49 -3.59 3.43 0.17
CA ILE A 49 -3.02 4.73 0.51
C ILE A 49 -3.91 5.86 0.00
N GLY A 50 -4.25 6.78 0.90
CA GLY A 50 -5.08 7.97 0.64
C GLY A 50 -6.57 7.72 0.87
N ASP A 51 -7.15 8.41 1.85
CA ASP A 51 -8.59 8.33 2.17
C ASP A 51 -9.28 9.72 2.18
N ALA A 52 -8.53 10.81 1.94
CA ALA A 52 -8.96 12.19 2.18
C ALA A 52 -9.80 12.90 1.08
N GLY A 53 -10.41 12.16 0.13
CA GLY A 53 -11.37 12.75 -0.83
C GLY A 53 -10.78 13.77 -1.82
N PHE A 54 -11.61 14.67 -2.38
CA PHE A 54 -11.29 15.52 -3.56
C PHE A 54 -10.24 16.64 -3.32
N SER A 55 -9.80 16.84 -2.07
CA SER A 55 -8.64 17.67 -1.69
C SER A 55 -7.41 16.84 -1.28
N GLY A 56 -7.51 15.50 -1.37
CA GLY A 56 -6.69 14.52 -0.66
C GLY A 56 -6.39 13.27 -1.49
N MET A 57 -5.43 13.42 -2.42
CA MET A 57 -4.74 12.30 -3.04
C MET A 57 -3.38 12.13 -2.36
N ALA A 58 -2.96 10.90 -2.07
CA ALA A 58 -1.59 10.61 -1.68
C ALA A 58 -0.63 11.18 -2.74
N VAL A 59 0.42 11.89 -2.32
CA VAL A 59 1.37 12.45 -3.29
C VAL A 59 2.00 11.33 -4.13
N PRO A 60 2.23 11.53 -5.45
CA PRO A 60 2.73 10.49 -6.33
C PRO A 60 4.00 9.78 -5.85
N GLU A 61 4.86 10.51 -5.15
CA GLU A 61 6.09 10.03 -4.52
C GLU A 61 5.79 8.96 -3.46
N ASN A 62 4.73 9.15 -2.67
CA ASN A 62 4.32 8.22 -1.62
C ASN A 62 3.66 6.98 -2.21
N ILE A 63 2.84 7.13 -3.25
CA ILE A 63 2.30 5.99 -4.02
C ILE A 63 3.45 5.16 -4.61
N THR A 64 4.45 5.83 -5.20
CA THR A 64 5.61 5.17 -5.79
C THR A 64 6.49 4.50 -4.73
N THR A 65 6.69 5.15 -3.59
CA THR A 65 7.49 4.63 -2.47
C THR A 65 6.85 3.38 -1.88
N MET A 66 5.56 3.44 -1.52
CA MET A 66 4.79 2.27 -1.05
C MET A 66 4.88 1.13 -2.06
N SER A 67 4.73 1.46 -3.34
CA SER A 67 4.83 0.50 -4.42
C SER A 67 6.21 -0.17 -4.51
N ILE A 68 7.29 0.59 -4.46
CA ILE A 68 8.65 0.02 -4.49
C ILE A 68 8.90 -0.85 -3.25
N ALA A 69 8.48 -0.42 -2.07
CA ALA A 69 8.65 -1.17 -0.83
C ALA A 69 8.00 -2.56 -0.90
N ILE A 70 6.76 -2.64 -1.41
CA ILE A 70 6.01 -3.90 -1.42
C ILE A 70 6.44 -4.83 -2.56
N ARG A 71 6.63 -4.33 -3.78
CA ARG A 71 6.82 -5.16 -5.00
C ARG A 71 8.16 -4.96 -5.72
N GLY A 72 9.00 -4.03 -5.27
CA GLY A 72 10.32 -3.74 -5.84
C GLY A 72 10.29 -2.84 -7.09
N LYS A 73 11.41 -2.14 -7.34
CA LYS A 73 11.56 -1.13 -8.42
C LYS A 73 11.19 -1.65 -9.80
N ARG A 74 11.73 -2.82 -10.18
CA ARG A 74 11.48 -3.43 -11.50
C ARG A 74 9.99 -3.62 -11.77
N HIS A 75 9.25 -4.17 -10.81
CA HIS A 75 7.81 -4.39 -10.97
C HIS A 75 7.06 -3.06 -11.02
N THR A 76 7.41 -2.13 -10.13
CA THR A 76 6.79 -0.80 -10.09
C THR A 76 6.94 -0.06 -11.42
N TYR A 77 8.15 0.04 -11.95
CA TYR A 77 8.37 0.74 -13.21
C TYR A 77 7.76 0.02 -14.41
N LYS A 78 7.76 -1.32 -14.42
CA LYS A 78 7.02 -2.08 -15.44
C LYS A 78 5.54 -1.74 -15.44
N GLN A 79 4.90 -1.65 -14.27
CA GLN A 79 3.49 -1.28 -14.18
C GLN A 79 3.23 0.16 -14.58
N MET A 80 4.10 1.11 -14.20
CA MET A 80 3.98 2.52 -14.59
C MET A 80 4.17 2.74 -16.10
N ALA A 81 5.03 1.94 -16.75
CA ALA A 81 5.29 2.05 -18.18
C ALA A 81 4.29 1.28 -19.06
N ARG A 82 3.39 0.48 -18.47
CA ARG A 82 2.42 -0.31 -19.24
C ARG A 82 1.36 0.58 -19.89
N SER A 83 1.14 0.38 -21.19
CA SER A 83 0.04 1.01 -21.91
C SER A 83 -1.24 0.20 -21.73
N LEU A 84 -2.28 0.82 -21.16
CA LEU A 84 -3.60 0.18 -21.02
C LEU A 84 -4.25 -0.18 -22.36
N LYS A 85 -3.85 0.47 -23.46
CA LYS A 85 -4.39 0.23 -24.82
C LYS A 85 -3.67 -0.89 -25.58
N ARG A 86 -2.59 -1.44 -25.02
CA ARG A 86 -1.73 -2.46 -25.68
C ARG A 86 -1.48 -3.66 -24.77
N GLY A 87 -2.34 -3.82 -23.76
CA GLY A 87 -2.28 -4.88 -22.74
C GLY A 87 -2.73 -6.22 -23.28
#